data_AF-A0A2P7QRZ5-F1
#
_entry.id   AF-A0A2P7QRZ5-F1
#
_cell.length_a   1.000
_cell.length_b   1.000
_cell.length_c   1.000
_cell.angle_alpha   90.00
_cell.angle_beta   90.00
_cell.angle_gamma   90.00
#
_symmetry.space_group_name_H-M   'P 1'
#
loop_
_entity.id
_entity.type
_entity.pdbx_description
1 polymer ?
#
loop_
_entity_poly.entity_id
_entity_poly.type
_entity_poly.pdbx_seq_one_letter_code
_entity_poly.pdbx_strand_id
1 'polypeptide(L)'
;MRLVTLAEEDDFDGWRDAARSLAGARVAPQDVAWRVGESAGDLFAAAAGPVAPGSAAAQGAPAFSVPRGFVALAETVICHSDPERFSLLYALLLRVRDQPRVLDDAADPLVRRLEIMAKGVRRDIHKMHAFVRFREAEDADGSRFVAWFEPEHHIVRAGAPFFARRFASMRWSILTPELSVHWDGARLTESPGASRADAPNGDPIEETWKTYYASIFNPARLKIGAMVKEMPRKYWKNMPETALVGELIAGAQAREARMVDRSRDDIGGNAGVAWEGVRAEAMACTRCPLYRDGTQTVFGEGPLDAPLMFVGEQPGDQEDLAGRPFIGPAGQLFDRALGEAGIDRSAAYVTNAVKHFKFERRGKRRIHAKPDGGEIDACRWWLDQERSLLRPQITVALGATAARSLFGRVVTISSMRGQAQQARDGGETWVTVHPSFLLRVRDNKEEEYARFVEDLVQIGKRLEALS
;
A
#
# COMPACT_ATOMS: atom_id res chain seq x y z
N MET A 1 -35.42 -28.06 -9.05
CA MET A 1 -34.64 -26.88 -8.65
C MET A 1 -35.08 -26.41 -7.27
N ARG A 2 -34.17 -26.26 -6.31
CA ARG A 2 -34.40 -25.74 -4.97
C ARG A 2 -34.02 -24.26 -4.93
N LEU A 3 -34.92 -23.40 -4.47
CA LEU A 3 -34.67 -21.97 -4.33
C LEU A 3 -34.23 -21.65 -2.90
N VAL A 4 -33.07 -21.00 -2.75
CA VAL A 4 -32.55 -20.47 -1.49
C VAL A 4 -32.61 -18.96 -1.52
N THR A 5 -33.16 -18.37 -0.45
CA THR A 5 -33.24 -16.91 -0.27
C THR A 5 -32.32 -16.49 0.86
N LEU A 6 -31.35 -15.64 0.57
CA LEU A 6 -30.46 -15.02 1.55
C LEU A 6 -31.02 -13.67 1.97
N ALA A 7 -30.70 -13.24 3.20
CA ALA A 7 -31.23 -11.99 3.72
C ALA A 7 -30.56 -10.77 3.04
N GLU A 8 -29.24 -10.82 2.90
CA GLU A 8 -28.41 -9.72 2.42
C GLU A 8 -27.41 -10.23 1.36
N GLU A 9 -26.85 -9.32 0.57
CA GLU A 9 -25.89 -9.65 -0.49
C GLU A 9 -24.58 -10.23 0.06
N ASP A 10 -24.20 -9.91 1.31
CA ASP A 10 -23.01 -10.40 1.99
C ASP A 10 -23.31 -11.39 3.13
N ASP A 11 -24.49 -12.03 3.12
CA ASP A 11 -24.97 -12.98 4.13
C ASP A 11 -24.23 -14.34 4.10
N PHE A 12 -23.03 -14.37 4.67
CA PHE A 12 -22.22 -15.60 4.77
C PHE A 12 -22.87 -16.65 5.66
N ASP A 13 -23.48 -16.27 6.78
CA ASP A 13 -24.08 -17.22 7.73
C ASP A 13 -25.31 -17.91 7.13
N GLY A 14 -26.20 -17.15 6.49
CA GLY A 14 -27.35 -17.69 5.77
C GLY A 14 -26.93 -18.59 4.62
N TRP A 15 -25.91 -18.18 3.86
CA TRP A 15 -25.34 -19.04 2.81
C TRP A 15 -24.75 -20.32 3.39
N ARG A 16 -23.96 -20.24 4.46
CA ARG A 16 -23.32 -21.39 5.11
C ARG A 16 -24.36 -22.40 5.58
N ASP A 17 -25.41 -21.94 6.25
CA ASP A 17 -26.41 -22.82 6.84
C ASP A 17 -27.26 -23.49 5.75
N ALA A 18 -27.64 -22.76 4.70
CA ALA A 18 -28.31 -23.32 3.53
C ALA A 18 -27.41 -24.32 2.77
N ALA A 19 -26.14 -23.96 2.53
CA ALA A 19 -25.17 -24.79 1.83
C ALA A 19 -24.90 -26.11 2.58
N ARG A 20 -24.81 -26.07 3.93
CA ARG A 20 -24.69 -27.28 4.76
C ARG A 20 -25.91 -28.19 4.63
N SER A 21 -27.11 -27.63 4.67
CA SER A 21 -28.36 -28.39 4.50
C SER A 21 -28.45 -29.05 3.12
N LEU A 22 -28.15 -28.29 2.06
CA LEU A 22 -28.14 -28.78 0.68
C LEU A 22 -27.08 -29.88 0.45
N ALA A 23 -25.88 -29.69 1.00
CA ALA A 23 -24.80 -30.67 0.91
C ALA A 23 -25.15 -31.96 1.66
N GLY A 24 -25.77 -31.86 2.83
CA GLY A 24 -26.28 -32.99 3.60
C GLY A 24 -27.37 -33.77 2.86
N ALA A 25 -28.25 -33.06 2.15
CA ALA A 25 -29.27 -33.64 1.26
C ALA A 25 -28.73 -34.07 -0.13
N ARG A 26 -27.41 -33.96 -0.36
CA ARG A 26 -26.74 -34.32 -1.62
C ARG A 26 -27.34 -33.67 -2.87
N VAL A 27 -27.79 -32.42 -2.75
CA VAL A 27 -28.36 -31.66 -3.87
C VAL A 27 -27.23 -31.21 -4.79
N ALA A 28 -27.34 -31.48 -6.09
CA ALA A 28 -26.32 -31.08 -7.05
C ALA A 28 -26.32 -29.54 -7.26
N PRO A 29 -25.18 -28.90 -7.55
CA PRO A 29 -25.12 -27.44 -7.68
C PRO A 29 -26.08 -26.86 -8.72
N GLN A 30 -26.27 -27.54 -9.85
CA GLN A 30 -27.19 -27.12 -10.91
C GLN A 30 -28.67 -27.16 -10.51
N ASP A 31 -29.00 -27.89 -9.44
CA ASP A 31 -30.37 -27.99 -8.93
C ASP A 31 -30.67 -26.92 -7.88
N VAL A 32 -29.77 -25.96 -7.64
CA VAL A 32 -29.93 -24.90 -6.64
C VAL A 32 -29.93 -23.53 -7.33
N ALA A 33 -30.96 -22.74 -7.04
CA ALA A 33 -31.03 -21.33 -7.39
C ALA A 33 -30.85 -20.50 -6.12
N TRP A 34 -29.96 -19.51 -6.17
CA TRP A 34 -29.69 -18.58 -5.07
C TRP A 34 -30.28 -17.22 -5.42
N ARG A 35 -30.96 -16.60 -4.45
CA ARG A 35 -31.46 -15.22 -4.55
C ARG A 35 -31.24 -14.48 -3.23
N VAL A 36 -31.20 -13.16 -3.30
CA VAL A 36 -31.12 -12.26 -2.14
C VAL A 36 -32.42 -11.49 -2.05
N GLY A 37 -33.02 -11.44 -0.86
CA GLY A 37 -34.27 -10.74 -0.60
C GLY A 37 -35.49 -11.22 -1.42
N GLU A 38 -36.54 -10.41 -1.41
CA GLU A 38 -37.77 -10.60 -2.20
C GLU A 38 -37.81 -9.60 -3.37
N SER A 39 -36.98 -9.79 -4.41
CA SER A 39 -37.12 -8.95 -5.60
C SER A 39 -38.33 -9.42 -6.44
N ALA A 40 -39.29 -8.53 -6.64
CA ALA A 40 -40.49 -8.74 -7.46
C ALA A 40 -40.12 -8.79 -8.95
N GLY A 41 -39.98 -9.99 -9.50
CA GLY A 41 -39.66 -10.11 -10.91
C GLY A 41 -39.33 -11.52 -11.36
N ASP A 42 -40.24 -12.48 -11.16
CA ASP A 42 -40.29 -13.61 -12.07
C ASP A 42 -41.71 -14.12 -12.24
N LEU A 43 -42.40 -13.61 -13.25
CA LEU A 43 -43.78 -13.99 -13.61
C LEU A 43 -43.89 -15.44 -14.12
N PHE A 44 -42.76 -16.17 -14.21
CA PHE A 44 -42.66 -17.53 -14.74
C PHE A 44 -42.01 -18.55 -13.78
N ALA A 45 -41.78 -18.22 -12.51
CA ALA A 45 -41.30 -19.19 -11.53
C ALA A 45 -42.44 -20.15 -11.11
N ALA A 46 -42.74 -21.12 -11.97
CA ALA A 46 -43.65 -22.21 -11.65
C ALA A 46 -43.13 -23.05 -10.48
N ALA A 47 -43.86 -23.00 -9.36
CA ALA A 47 -43.94 -24.01 -8.30
C ALA A 47 -42.63 -24.72 -7.89
N ALA A 48 -41.67 -23.97 -7.36
CA ALA A 48 -40.64 -24.54 -6.47
C ALA A 48 -40.91 -24.03 -5.06
N GLY A 49 -41.35 -24.91 -4.15
CA GLY A 49 -41.64 -24.56 -2.77
C GLY A 49 -40.42 -23.92 -2.09
N PRO A 50 -40.60 -22.81 -1.34
CA PRO A 50 -39.49 -22.12 -0.70
C PRO A 50 -38.84 -23.03 0.35
N VAL A 51 -37.54 -23.28 0.22
CA VAL A 51 -36.75 -23.79 1.35
C VAL A 51 -36.34 -22.58 2.16
N ALA A 52 -37.15 -22.22 3.15
CA ALA A 52 -36.81 -21.15 4.08
C ALA A 52 -35.49 -21.49 4.80
N PRO A 53 -34.55 -20.52 4.96
CA PRO A 53 -33.44 -20.67 5.87
C PRO A 53 -34.02 -20.95 7.26
N GLY A 54 -33.75 -22.13 7.82
CA GLY A 54 -34.25 -22.54 9.14
C GLY A 54 -35.52 -23.38 9.16
N SER A 55 -36.08 -23.85 8.03
CA SER A 55 -37.12 -24.90 8.11
C SER A 55 -36.52 -26.18 8.71
N ALA A 56 -37.24 -26.77 9.67
CA ALA A 56 -36.80 -27.74 10.68
C ALA A 56 -36.24 -29.09 10.18
N ALA A 57 -35.79 -29.21 8.92
CA ALA A 57 -35.17 -30.39 8.33
C ALA A 57 -33.68 -30.56 8.69
N ALA A 58 -33.07 -29.64 9.45
CA ALA A 58 -31.66 -29.71 9.86
C ALA A 58 -31.36 -30.70 10.99
N GLN A 59 -32.36 -31.46 11.46
CA GLN A 59 -32.20 -32.46 12.52
C GLN A 59 -31.94 -33.84 11.90
N GLY A 60 -30.71 -34.11 11.48
CA GLY A 60 -30.29 -35.49 11.12
C GLY A 60 -29.28 -35.64 9.98
N ALA A 61 -28.83 -34.58 9.31
CA ALA A 61 -27.79 -34.70 8.30
C ALA A 61 -26.41 -34.94 8.96
N PRO A 62 -25.58 -35.87 8.45
CA PRO A 62 -24.25 -36.10 9.01
C PRO A 62 -23.38 -34.85 8.92
N ALA A 63 -22.80 -34.44 10.04
CA ALA A 63 -21.90 -33.30 10.10
C ALA A 63 -20.62 -33.62 9.31
N PHE A 64 -20.27 -32.76 8.36
CA PHE A 64 -18.99 -32.82 7.65
C PHE A 64 -18.14 -31.59 8.01
N SER A 65 -16.82 -31.76 7.97
CA SER A 65 -15.87 -30.68 8.24
C SER A 65 -15.21 -30.22 6.95
N VAL A 66 -14.87 -28.93 6.88
CA VAL A 66 -14.09 -28.34 5.77
C VAL A 66 -12.83 -27.66 6.30
N PRO A 67 -11.77 -27.53 5.47
CA PRO A 67 -10.57 -26.80 5.85
C PRO A 67 -10.85 -25.33 6.18
N ARG A 68 -10.12 -24.76 7.15
CA ARG A 68 -10.22 -23.33 7.50
C ARG A 68 -9.98 -22.40 6.31
N GLY A 69 -9.09 -22.79 5.39
CA GLY A 69 -8.81 -22.03 4.18
C GLY A 69 -10.03 -21.84 3.28
N PHE A 70 -10.91 -22.85 3.20
CA PHE A 70 -12.17 -22.72 2.47
C PHE A 70 -13.09 -21.70 3.11
N VAL A 71 -13.22 -21.74 4.44
CA VAL A 71 -14.08 -20.81 5.20
C VAL A 71 -13.61 -19.37 4.98
N ALA A 72 -12.32 -19.10 5.13
CA ALA A 72 -11.76 -17.76 4.90
C ALA A 72 -11.93 -17.27 3.43
N LEU A 73 -11.81 -18.19 2.46
CA LEU A 73 -12.08 -17.87 1.06
C LEU A 73 -13.56 -17.52 0.85
N ALA A 74 -14.48 -18.33 1.39
CA ALA A 74 -15.91 -18.14 1.27
C ALA A 74 -16.39 -16.83 1.92
N GLU A 75 -15.90 -16.51 3.13
CA GLU A 75 -16.15 -15.23 3.81
C GLU A 75 -15.71 -14.04 2.96
N THR A 76 -14.61 -14.16 2.19
CA THR A 76 -14.18 -13.10 1.28
C THR A 76 -15.05 -13.05 0.02
N VAL A 77 -15.31 -14.20 -0.62
CA VAL A 77 -15.99 -14.26 -1.92
C VAL A 77 -17.47 -13.92 -1.82
N ILE A 78 -18.12 -14.18 -0.69
CA ILE A 78 -19.52 -13.79 -0.46
C ILE A 78 -19.74 -12.30 -0.71
N CYS A 79 -18.76 -11.45 -0.40
CA CYS A 79 -18.82 -10.02 -0.65
C CYS A 79 -18.70 -9.63 -2.13
N HIS A 80 -18.32 -10.53 -3.04
CA HIS A 80 -18.16 -10.19 -4.47
C HIS A 80 -19.51 -9.83 -5.11
N SER A 81 -19.54 -8.99 -6.14
CA SER A 81 -20.82 -8.55 -6.77
C SER A 81 -21.33 -9.48 -7.87
N ASP A 82 -20.57 -10.52 -8.22
CA ASP A 82 -21.01 -11.53 -9.20
C ASP A 82 -22.15 -12.39 -8.58
N PRO A 83 -23.33 -12.49 -9.21
CA PRO A 83 -24.46 -13.26 -8.68
C PRO A 83 -24.18 -14.77 -8.62
N GLU A 84 -23.25 -15.29 -9.42
CA GLU A 84 -22.89 -16.72 -9.40
C GLU A 84 -22.05 -17.11 -8.18
N ARG A 85 -21.56 -16.15 -7.38
CA ARG A 85 -20.65 -16.41 -6.25
C ARG A 85 -21.18 -17.47 -5.29
N PHE A 86 -22.48 -17.46 -4.98
CA PHE A 86 -23.11 -18.41 -4.06
C PHE A 86 -23.11 -19.84 -4.65
N SER A 87 -23.43 -19.95 -5.94
CA SER A 87 -23.41 -21.21 -6.69
C SER A 87 -22.00 -21.77 -6.83
N LEU A 88 -21.02 -20.91 -7.14
CA LEU A 88 -19.61 -21.30 -7.29
C LEU A 88 -19.02 -21.76 -5.95
N LEU A 89 -19.31 -21.04 -4.86
CA LEU A 89 -18.90 -21.44 -3.52
C LEU A 89 -19.55 -22.77 -3.10
N TYR A 90 -20.83 -22.99 -3.44
CA TYR A 90 -21.51 -24.25 -3.15
C TYR A 90 -20.93 -25.42 -3.96
N ALA A 91 -20.62 -25.20 -5.25
CA ALA A 91 -19.95 -26.18 -6.07
C ALA A 91 -18.56 -26.55 -5.49
N LEU A 92 -17.80 -25.55 -5.03
CA LEU A 92 -16.50 -25.80 -4.38
C LEU A 92 -16.68 -26.54 -3.05
N LEU A 93 -17.69 -26.20 -2.25
CA LEU A 93 -18.01 -26.87 -0.98
C LEU A 93 -18.17 -28.38 -1.15
N LEU A 94 -18.97 -28.81 -2.14
CA LEU A 94 -19.18 -30.24 -2.41
C LEU A 94 -17.88 -30.95 -2.79
N ARG A 95 -17.03 -30.28 -3.58
CA ARG A 95 -15.71 -30.82 -3.97
C ARG A 95 -14.75 -30.90 -2.78
N VAL A 96 -14.69 -29.86 -1.95
CA VAL A 96 -13.83 -29.80 -0.76
C VAL A 96 -14.24 -30.83 0.29
N ARG A 97 -15.53 -31.11 0.42
CA ARG A 97 -16.04 -32.17 1.30
C ARG A 97 -15.48 -33.53 0.92
N ASP A 98 -15.47 -33.84 -0.37
CA ASP A 98 -15.06 -35.15 -0.88
C ASP A 98 -13.53 -35.21 -1.09
N GLN A 99 -12.89 -34.07 -1.39
CA GLN A 99 -11.46 -33.92 -1.66
C GLN A 99 -10.90 -32.64 -0.99
N PRO A 100 -10.52 -32.69 0.31
CA PRO A 100 -10.11 -31.49 1.06
C PRO A 100 -8.90 -30.75 0.47
N ARG A 101 -8.00 -31.45 -0.22
CA ARG A 101 -6.79 -30.88 -0.85
C ARG A 101 -7.04 -30.19 -2.18
N VAL A 102 -8.28 -30.15 -2.69
CA VAL A 102 -8.59 -29.44 -3.94
C VAL A 102 -8.25 -27.94 -3.85
N LEU A 103 -8.28 -27.37 -2.65
CA LEU A 103 -7.89 -25.97 -2.41
C LEU A 103 -6.40 -25.70 -2.66
N ASP A 104 -5.57 -26.73 -2.60
CA ASP A 104 -4.12 -26.61 -2.82
C ASP A 104 -3.78 -26.63 -4.32
N ASP A 105 -4.73 -27.01 -5.19
CA ASP A 105 -4.56 -27.06 -6.63
C ASP A 105 -4.88 -25.71 -7.29
N ALA A 106 -3.84 -24.89 -7.42
CA ALA A 106 -3.93 -23.58 -8.09
C ALA A 106 -4.26 -23.67 -9.59
N ALA A 107 -4.18 -24.85 -10.22
CA ALA A 107 -4.56 -25.06 -11.61
C ALA A 107 -6.05 -25.36 -11.78
N ASP A 108 -6.77 -25.66 -10.69
CA ASP A 108 -8.20 -25.94 -10.73
C ASP A 108 -9.00 -24.69 -11.19
N PRO A 109 -9.82 -24.80 -12.25
CA PRO A 109 -10.54 -23.64 -12.79
C PRO A 109 -11.51 -22.98 -11.81
N LEU A 110 -12.16 -23.77 -10.94
CA LEU A 110 -13.13 -23.26 -9.97
C LEU A 110 -12.43 -22.56 -8.82
N VAL A 111 -11.37 -23.16 -8.28
CA VAL A 111 -10.53 -22.54 -7.24
C VAL A 111 -9.95 -21.23 -7.76
N ARG A 112 -9.34 -21.23 -8.94
CA ARG A 112 -8.77 -20.03 -9.57
C ARG A 112 -9.81 -18.92 -9.77
N ARG A 113 -11.02 -19.26 -10.23
CA ARG A 113 -12.11 -18.27 -10.41
C ARG A 113 -12.48 -17.62 -9.08
N LEU A 114 -12.63 -18.42 -8.02
CA LEU A 114 -12.97 -17.94 -6.68
C LEU A 114 -11.83 -17.13 -6.05
N GLU A 115 -10.57 -17.50 -6.28
CA GLU A 115 -9.41 -16.71 -5.84
C GLU A 115 -9.32 -15.35 -6.53
N ILE A 116 -9.64 -15.27 -7.83
CA ILE A 116 -9.72 -14.01 -8.58
C ILE A 116 -10.82 -13.11 -7.98
N MET A 117 -12.00 -13.67 -7.69
CA MET A 117 -13.09 -12.95 -7.02
C MET A 117 -12.63 -12.43 -5.65
N ALA A 118 -12.03 -13.29 -4.83
CA ALA A 118 -11.51 -12.91 -3.51
C ALA A 118 -10.46 -11.80 -3.60
N LYS A 119 -9.59 -11.83 -4.61
CA LYS A 119 -8.62 -10.76 -4.87
C LYS A 119 -9.31 -9.45 -5.26
N GLY A 120 -10.38 -9.49 -6.06
CA GLY A 120 -11.23 -8.34 -6.38
C GLY A 120 -11.80 -7.68 -5.13
N VAL A 121 -12.44 -8.47 -4.26
CA VAL A 121 -12.99 -8.02 -2.97
C VAL A 121 -11.92 -7.38 -2.10
N ARG A 122 -10.78 -8.04 -1.89
CA ARG A 122 -9.67 -7.49 -1.07
C ARG A 122 -9.13 -6.18 -1.63
N ARG A 123 -9.03 -6.07 -2.96
CA ARG A 123 -8.60 -4.84 -3.63
C ARG A 123 -9.61 -3.72 -3.40
N ASP A 124 -10.90 -4.01 -3.45
CA ASP A 124 -11.95 -3.02 -3.22
C ASP A 124 -11.99 -2.55 -1.76
N ILE A 125 -11.84 -3.47 -0.80
CA ILE A 125 -11.65 -3.13 0.63
C ILE A 125 -10.43 -2.22 0.81
N HIS A 126 -9.32 -2.55 0.14
CA HIS A 126 -8.13 -1.71 0.16
C HIS A 126 -8.39 -0.32 -0.44
N LYS A 127 -9.15 -0.22 -1.55
CA LYS A 127 -9.59 1.06 -2.12
C LYS A 127 -10.42 1.86 -1.12
N MET A 128 -11.38 1.22 -0.44
CA MET A 128 -12.18 1.86 0.61
C MET A 128 -11.26 2.45 1.68
N HIS A 129 -10.35 1.65 2.24
CA HIS A 129 -9.38 2.13 3.25
C HIS A 129 -8.50 3.28 2.77
N ALA A 130 -8.08 3.26 1.50
CA ALA A 130 -7.16 4.23 0.94
C ALA A 130 -7.84 5.53 0.49
N PHE A 131 -9.10 5.49 0.06
CA PHE A 131 -9.78 6.59 -0.64
C PHE A 131 -10.99 7.17 0.08
N VAL A 132 -11.50 6.54 1.14
CA VAL A 132 -12.50 7.19 2.01
C VAL A 132 -11.90 8.48 2.58
N ARG A 133 -12.62 9.59 2.41
CA ARG A 133 -12.24 10.91 2.92
C ARG A 133 -13.40 11.46 3.72
N PHE A 134 -13.13 11.70 4.99
CA PHE A 134 -14.11 12.24 5.92
C PHE A 134 -14.16 13.77 5.80
N ARG A 135 -15.38 14.30 5.86
CA ARG A 135 -15.68 15.73 5.92
C ARG A 135 -16.43 16.00 7.20
N GLU A 136 -16.06 17.06 7.91
CA GLU A 136 -16.79 17.47 9.10
C GLU A 136 -18.16 18.05 8.70
N ALA A 137 -19.17 17.65 9.45
CA ALA A 137 -20.55 18.13 9.37
C ALA A 137 -21.06 18.32 10.79
N GLU A 138 -21.86 19.36 11.02
CA GLU A 138 -22.56 19.52 12.28
C GLU A 138 -23.86 18.73 12.26
N ASP A 139 -24.09 17.91 13.28
CA ASP A 139 -25.36 17.24 13.56
C ASP A 139 -25.93 17.69 14.92
N ALA A 140 -27.15 17.24 15.23
CA ALA A 140 -27.84 17.61 16.47
C ALA A 140 -27.09 17.18 17.76
N ASP A 141 -26.14 16.26 17.66
CA ASP A 141 -25.33 15.76 18.78
C ASP A 141 -23.86 16.24 18.71
N GLY A 142 -23.53 17.19 17.83
CA GLY A 142 -22.19 17.78 17.68
C GLY A 142 -21.51 17.49 16.33
N SER A 143 -20.17 17.52 16.29
CA SER A 143 -19.43 17.29 15.05
C SER A 143 -19.42 15.80 14.65
N ARG A 144 -19.74 15.55 13.38
CA ARG A 144 -19.77 14.23 12.74
C ARG A 144 -19.00 14.26 11.43
N PHE A 145 -18.22 13.21 11.20
CA PHE A 145 -17.39 13.07 10.01
C PHE A 145 -18.07 12.19 8.96
N VAL A 146 -18.46 12.76 7.82
CA VAL A 146 -19.21 12.06 6.76
C VAL A 146 -18.34 11.86 5.53
N ALA A 147 -18.35 10.65 4.97
CA ALA A 147 -17.67 10.30 3.73
C ALA A 147 -18.63 9.62 2.75
N TRP A 148 -18.44 9.84 1.46
CA TRP A 148 -19.13 9.10 0.40
C TRP A 148 -18.17 8.10 -0.26
N PHE A 149 -18.62 6.86 -0.47
CA PHE A 149 -17.84 5.83 -1.15
C PHE A 149 -18.74 4.94 -2.01
N GLU A 150 -18.29 4.58 -3.21
CA GLU A 150 -19.02 3.70 -4.14
C GLU A 150 -18.22 2.42 -4.35
N PRO A 151 -18.52 1.34 -3.59
CA PRO A 151 -17.81 0.09 -3.72
C PRO A 151 -18.16 -0.64 -5.04
N GLU A 152 -17.24 -1.49 -5.52
CA GLU A 152 -17.46 -2.42 -6.64
C GLU A 152 -18.15 -3.71 -6.19
N HIS A 153 -18.06 -4.01 -4.91
CA HIS A 153 -18.48 -5.25 -4.26
C HIS A 153 -19.23 -4.94 -2.94
N HIS A 154 -19.91 -5.91 -2.35
CA HIS A 154 -20.64 -5.76 -1.08
C HIS A 154 -19.68 -5.80 0.11
N ILE A 155 -18.81 -4.79 0.21
CA ILE A 155 -17.64 -4.78 1.12
C ILE A 155 -17.81 -3.89 2.35
N VAL A 156 -18.92 -3.15 2.45
CA VAL A 156 -19.06 -2.08 3.44
C VAL A 156 -19.00 -2.64 4.86
N ARG A 157 -19.71 -3.73 5.16
CA ARG A 157 -19.66 -4.41 6.47
C ARG A 157 -18.27 -4.97 6.77
N ALA A 158 -17.60 -5.54 5.76
CA ALA A 158 -16.26 -6.11 5.91
C ALA A 158 -15.18 -5.03 6.14
N GLY A 159 -15.32 -3.86 5.51
CA GLY A 159 -14.36 -2.75 5.59
C GLY A 159 -14.57 -1.82 6.79
N ALA A 160 -15.81 -1.62 7.25
CA ALA A 160 -16.14 -0.68 8.32
C ALA A 160 -15.33 -0.84 9.63
N PRO A 161 -15.02 -2.06 10.12
CA PRO A 161 -14.26 -2.24 11.36
C PRO A 161 -12.84 -1.63 11.33
N PHE A 162 -12.24 -1.46 10.15
CA PHE A 162 -10.96 -0.77 10.00
C PHE A 162 -11.06 0.68 10.49
N PHE A 163 -12.10 1.40 10.05
CA PHE A 163 -12.34 2.79 10.40
C PHE A 163 -12.74 2.93 11.87
N ALA A 164 -13.55 2.01 12.40
CA ALA A 164 -13.98 2.05 13.80
C ALA A 164 -12.78 1.94 14.76
N ARG A 165 -11.80 1.09 14.44
CA ARG A 165 -10.56 0.97 15.23
C ARG A 165 -9.63 2.18 15.06
N ARG A 166 -9.49 2.69 13.83
CA ARG A 166 -8.51 3.75 13.51
C ARG A 166 -8.98 5.15 13.92
N PHE A 167 -10.28 5.37 13.91
CA PHE A 167 -10.97 6.64 14.19
C PHE A 167 -12.00 6.46 15.32
N ALA A 168 -11.64 5.67 16.34
CA ALA A 168 -12.54 5.33 17.45
C ALA A 168 -13.07 6.54 18.22
N SER A 169 -12.25 7.60 18.33
CA SER A 169 -12.56 8.83 19.07
C SER A 169 -13.44 9.83 18.32
N MET A 170 -13.83 9.54 17.08
CA MET A 170 -14.62 10.43 16.22
C MET A 170 -15.97 9.79 15.92
N ARG A 171 -17.05 10.57 15.83
CA ARG A 171 -18.32 10.08 15.27
C ARG A 171 -18.24 10.20 13.75
N TRP A 172 -18.49 9.12 13.02
CA TRP A 172 -18.36 9.15 11.57
C TRP A 172 -19.44 8.33 10.84
N SER A 173 -19.63 8.63 9.56
CA SER A 173 -20.56 7.96 8.65
C SER A 173 -19.87 7.72 7.32
N ILE A 174 -19.94 6.49 6.78
CA ILE A 174 -19.57 6.18 5.41
C ILE A 174 -20.85 5.86 4.66
N LEU A 175 -21.24 6.77 3.79
CA LEU A 175 -22.42 6.69 2.95
C LEU A 175 -22.06 5.97 1.66
N THR A 176 -22.85 4.96 1.29
CA THR A 176 -22.72 4.25 0.00
C THR A 176 -24.10 4.03 -0.63
N PRO A 177 -24.17 3.73 -1.95
CA PRO A 177 -25.45 3.54 -2.64
C PRO A 177 -26.31 2.38 -2.14
N GLU A 178 -25.70 1.33 -1.60
CA GLU A 178 -26.41 0.10 -1.20
C GLU A 178 -26.60 0.03 0.32
N LEU A 179 -25.56 0.32 1.09
CA LEU A 179 -25.54 0.21 2.56
C LEU A 179 -24.66 1.31 3.15
N SER A 180 -25.20 2.08 4.08
CA SER A 180 -24.42 3.08 4.81
C SER A 180 -24.08 2.58 6.21
N VAL A 181 -22.88 2.93 6.68
CA VAL A 181 -22.40 2.54 8.02
C VAL A 181 -22.05 3.76 8.84
N HIS A 182 -22.34 3.69 10.13
CA HIS A 182 -22.17 4.79 11.07
C HIS A 182 -21.47 4.28 12.33
N TRP A 183 -20.57 5.09 12.86
CA TRP A 183 -19.89 4.87 14.13
C TRP A 183 -20.21 6.02 15.07
N ASP A 184 -20.76 5.69 16.24
CA ASP A 184 -21.16 6.65 17.27
C ASP A 184 -20.09 6.84 18.38
N GLY A 185 -18.93 6.19 18.25
CA GLY A 185 -17.89 6.16 19.29
C GLY A 185 -17.89 4.87 20.11
N ALA A 186 -18.94 4.05 20.03
CA ALA A 186 -19.08 2.80 20.78
C ALA A 186 -19.48 1.61 19.90
N ARG A 187 -20.36 1.80 18.92
CA ARG A 187 -20.90 0.74 18.06
C ARG A 187 -21.03 1.17 16.61
N LEU A 188 -20.93 0.16 15.73
CA LEU A 188 -21.30 0.31 14.33
C LEU A 188 -22.81 0.09 14.19
N THR A 189 -23.47 1.02 13.52
CA THR A 189 -24.87 0.92 13.12
C THR A 189 -25.00 1.11 11.63
N GLU A 190 -26.03 0.52 11.04
CA GLU A 190 -26.25 0.52 9.61
C GLU A 190 -27.51 1.31 9.26
N SER A 191 -27.52 1.89 8.07
CA SER A 191 -28.72 2.44 7.47
C SER A 191 -28.80 2.05 6.00
N PRO A 192 -29.98 2.15 5.37
CA PRO A 192 -30.13 1.91 3.94
C PRO A 192 -29.15 2.73 3.10
N GLY A 193 -28.98 2.32 1.85
CA GLY A 193 -28.22 3.08 0.86
C GLY A 193 -28.59 4.57 0.87
N ALA A 194 -27.57 5.41 0.86
CA ALA A 194 -27.72 6.86 0.78
C ALA A 194 -27.50 7.33 -0.65
N SER A 195 -27.90 8.56 -0.95
CA SER A 195 -27.53 9.25 -2.18
C SER A 195 -26.31 10.14 -1.94
N ARG A 196 -25.60 10.46 -3.03
CA ARG A 196 -24.46 11.38 -2.94
C ARG A 196 -24.86 12.77 -2.40
N ALA A 197 -26.11 13.19 -2.59
CA ALA A 197 -26.61 14.47 -2.10
C ALA A 197 -26.73 14.53 -0.57
N ASP A 198 -26.75 13.37 0.10
CA ASP A 198 -26.84 13.25 1.56
C ASP A 198 -25.47 13.45 2.24
N ALA A 199 -24.39 13.50 1.45
CA ALA A 199 -23.08 13.92 1.93
C ALA A 199 -22.94 15.45 1.83
N PRO A 200 -22.31 16.12 2.82
CA PRO A 200 -22.14 17.58 2.81
C PRO A 200 -21.50 18.11 1.51
N ASN A 201 -22.14 19.12 0.92
CA ASN A 201 -21.65 19.90 -0.22
C ASN A 201 -21.32 21.32 0.24
N GLY A 202 -20.15 21.84 -0.12
CA GLY A 202 -19.70 23.18 0.27
C GLY A 202 -18.40 23.13 1.07
N ASP A 203 -17.53 24.09 0.78
CA ASP A 203 -16.09 23.94 0.96
C ASP A 203 -15.48 25.14 1.71
N PRO A 204 -14.82 24.91 2.87
CA PRO A 204 -13.83 25.83 3.42
C PRO A 204 -12.37 25.36 3.26
N ILE A 205 -12.12 24.23 2.59
CA ILE A 205 -10.81 23.58 2.43
C ILE A 205 -10.36 23.47 0.95
N GLU A 206 -11.14 23.98 -0.01
CA GLU A 206 -10.86 23.81 -1.44
C GLU A 206 -9.59 24.53 -1.92
N GLU A 207 -9.24 25.68 -1.38
CA GLU A 207 -8.02 26.42 -1.75
C GLU A 207 -6.74 25.68 -1.30
N THR A 208 -6.80 25.01 -0.14
CA THR A 208 -5.68 24.23 0.40
C THR A 208 -5.56 22.88 -0.29
N TRP A 209 -6.69 22.28 -0.68
CA TRP A 209 -6.74 21.00 -1.38
C TRP A 209 -6.44 21.10 -2.89
N LYS A 210 -6.88 22.18 -3.57
CA LYS A 210 -6.55 22.46 -4.98
C LYS A 210 -5.04 22.64 -5.18
N THR A 211 -4.38 23.33 -4.24
CA THR A 211 -2.92 23.51 -4.24
C THR A 211 -2.18 22.20 -4.00
N TYR A 212 -2.68 21.36 -3.09
CA TYR A 212 -2.12 20.04 -2.82
C TYR A 212 -2.24 19.10 -4.04
N TYR A 213 -3.41 19.01 -4.67
CA TYR A 213 -3.64 18.06 -5.76
C TYR A 213 -3.02 18.50 -7.10
N ALA A 214 -3.05 19.80 -7.42
CA ALA A 214 -2.39 20.36 -8.61
C ALA A 214 -0.85 20.19 -8.57
N SER A 215 -0.26 20.09 -7.37
CA SER A 215 1.19 19.94 -7.19
C SER A 215 1.73 18.51 -7.29
N ILE A 216 0.84 17.51 -7.20
CA ILE A 216 1.20 16.08 -7.28
C ILE A 216 0.88 15.53 -8.69
N PHE A 217 0.12 16.28 -9.49
CA PHE A 217 -0.33 15.90 -10.83
C PHE A 217 0.74 16.24 -11.90
N ASN A 218 1.52 15.24 -12.34
CA ASN A 218 2.46 15.37 -13.44
C ASN A 218 1.80 14.94 -14.78
N PRO A 219 1.56 15.86 -15.73
CA PRO A 219 0.93 15.54 -17.02
C PRO A 219 1.77 14.56 -17.87
N ALA A 220 3.08 14.50 -17.68
CA ALA A 220 3.97 13.57 -18.38
C ALA A 220 3.85 12.11 -17.91
N ARG A 221 3.12 11.85 -16.81
CA ARG A 221 2.80 10.50 -16.29
C ARG A 221 1.46 9.94 -16.77
N LEU A 222 0.82 10.57 -17.75
CA LEU A 222 -0.42 10.06 -18.35
C LEU A 222 -0.17 8.81 -19.21
N LYS A 223 -0.13 7.64 -18.58
CA LYS A 223 -0.48 6.39 -19.26
C LYS A 223 -2.00 6.31 -19.34
N ILE A 224 -2.58 7.05 -20.27
CA ILE A 224 -4.04 7.18 -20.48
C ILE A 224 -4.70 5.79 -20.54
N GLY A 225 -4.06 4.81 -21.18
CA GLY A 225 -4.55 3.43 -21.23
C GLY A 225 -4.55 2.68 -19.88
N ALA A 226 -3.61 2.96 -18.97
CA ALA A 226 -3.58 2.36 -17.63
C ALA A 226 -4.52 3.10 -16.67
N MET A 227 -4.63 4.42 -16.82
CA MET A 227 -5.56 5.26 -16.08
C MET A 227 -7.02 4.91 -16.42
N VAL A 228 -7.37 4.71 -17.70
CA VAL A 228 -8.71 4.25 -18.12
C VAL A 228 -9.01 2.81 -17.68
N LYS A 229 -7.98 1.98 -17.47
CA LYS A 229 -8.10 0.57 -17.05
C LYS A 229 -8.25 0.39 -15.54
N GLU A 230 -7.59 1.22 -14.73
CA GLU A 230 -7.70 1.23 -13.26
C GLU A 230 -8.75 2.24 -12.74
N MET A 231 -9.21 3.16 -13.59
CA MET A 231 -10.12 4.25 -13.24
C MET A 231 -11.28 4.35 -14.26
N PRO A 232 -12.32 3.50 -14.13
CA PRO A 232 -13.50 3.55 -14.98
C PRO A 232 -14.17 4.93 -14.95
N ARG A 233 -14.56 5.46 -16.12
CA ARG A 233 -15.15 6.82 -16.30
C ARG A 233 -16.36 7.11 -15.40
N LYS A 234 -17.01 6.08 -14.84
CA LYS A 234 -18.16 6.24 -13.93
C LYS A 234 -17.82 6.96 -12.62
N TYR A 235 -16.62 6.79 -12.06
CA TYR A 235 -16.22 7.42 -10.79
C TYR A 235 -15.79 8.90 -10.94
N TRP A 236 -15.65 9.37 -12.17
CA TRP A 236 -15.11 10.71 -12.46
C TRP A 236 -16.06 11.81 -11.98
N LYS A 237 -17.37 11.61 -12.12
CA LYS A 237 -18.40 12.58 -11.68
C LYS A 237 -18.38 12.86 -10.17
N ASN A 238 -17.68 12.03 -9.39
CA ASN A 238 -17.58 12.14 -7.95
C ASN A 238 -16.32 12.87 -7.46
N MET A 239 -15.44 13.24 -8.38
CA MET A 239 -14.18 13.94 -8.16
C MET A 239 -14.26 15.38 -8.71
N PRO A 240 -14.11 16.42 -7.86
CA PRO A 240 -14.02 17.83 -8.29
C PRO A 240 -12.97 18.07 -9.39
N GLU A 241 -11.92 17.24 -9.43
CA GLU A 241 -10.78 17.33 -10.33
C GLU A 241 -11.14 17.03 -11.80
N THR A 242 -12.26 16.34 -12.08
CA THR A 242 -12.60 15.95 -13.46
C THR A 242 -13.33 17.03 -14.27
N ALA A 243 -13.89 18.06 -13.61
CA ALA A 243 -14.35 19.27 -14.28
C ALA A 243 -13.19 20.01 -14.98
N LEU A 244 -11.99 19.91 -14.39
CA LEU A 244 -10.76 20.47 -14.95
C LEU A 244 -10.15 19.58 -16.04
N VAL A 245 -10.48 18.28 -16.11
CA VAL A 245 -9.83 17.34 -17.06
C VAL A 245 -10.12 17.70 -18.52
N GLY A 246 -11.32 18.21 -18.83
CA GLY A 246 -11.66 18.67 -20.19
C GLY A 246 -10.81 19.86 -20.66
N GLU A 247 -10.65 20.87 -19.80
CA GLU A 247 -9.84 22.07 -20.06
C GLU A 247 -8.32 21.82 -19.92
N LEU A 248 -7.93 20.89 -19.06
CA LEU A 248 -6.55 20.42 -18.92
C LEU A 248 -6.09 19.64 -20.15
N ILE A 249 -6.97 18.84 -20.77
CA ILE A 249 -6.68 18.12 -22.02
C ILE A 249 -6.62 19.10 -23.21
N ALA A 250 -7.58 20.02 -23.33
CA ALA A 250 -7.63 20.98 -24.43
C ALA A 250 -6.50 22.02 -24.37
N GLY A 251 -6.06 22.40 -23.16
CA GLY A 251 -4.92 23.29 -22.93
C GLY A 251 -3.58 22.60 -22.71
N ALA A 252 -3.49 21.26 -22.78
CA ALA A 252 -2.25 20.51 -22.52
C ALA A 252 -1.21 20.76 -23.62
N GLN A 253 -1.58 20.67 -24.90
CA GLN A 253 -0.61 20.79 -26.01
C GLN A 253 0.00 22.20 -26.12
N ALA A 254 -0.78 23.24 -25.85
CA ALA A 254 -0.30 24.63 -25.90
C ALA A 254 0.46 25.08 -24.65
N ARG A 255 0.25 24.42 -23.50
CA ARG A 255 1.01 24.61 -22.26
C ARG A 255 2.26 23.74 -22.21
N GLU A 256 2.29 22.56 -22.81
CA GLU A 256 3.47 21.68 -22.90
C GLU A 256 4.68 22.43 -23.47
N ALA A 257 4.48 23.17 -24.57
CA ALA A 257 5.53 23.96 -25.19
C ALA A 257 6.04 25.15 -24.35
N ARG A 258 5.21 25.71 -23.44
CA ARG A 258 5.59 26.85 -22.57
C ARG A 258 6.05 26.42 -21.17
N MET A 259 5.64 25.24 -20.73
CA MET A 259 5.91 24.69 -19.40
C MET A 259 7.26 23.96 -19.38
N VAL A 260 7.71 23.35 -20.49
CA VAL A 260 9.08 22.84 -20.63
C VAL A 260 10.12 23.97 -20.46
N ASP A 261 9.79 25.18 -20.93
CA ASP A 261 10.67 26.36 -20.85
C ASP A 261 10.67 27.01 -19.44
N ARG A 262 9.55 26.95 -18.70
CA ARG A 262 9.45 27.50 -17.33
C ARG A 262 9.76 26.51 -16.19
N SER A 263 9.74 25.19 -16.43
CA SER A 263 9.96 24.17 -15.38
C SER A 263 11.44 23.96 -15.02
N ARG A 264 12.37 24.69 -15.64
CA ARG A 264 13.77 24.72 -15.22
C ARG A 264 14.01 25.62 -14.00
N ASP A 265 13.08 26.53 -13.69
CA ASP A 265 13.39 27.67 -12.82
C ASP A 265 12.68 27.69 -11.44
N ASP A 266 11.74 26.78 -11.11
CA ASP A 266 10.97 26.93 -9.85
C ASP A 266 10.57 25.59 -9.18
N ILE A 267 11.47 25.04 -8.36
CA ILE A 267 11.22 23.93 -7.42
C ILE A 267 11.25 24.53 -6.01
N GLY A 268 10.18 24.45 -5.21
CA GLY A 268 10.29 24.90 -3.81
C GLY A 268 9.10 24.70 -2.86
N GLY A 269 7.84 24.74 -3.31
CA GLY A 269 6.71 24.83 -2.36
C GLY A 269 6.25 23.53 -1.69
N ASN A 270 5.87 22.52 -2.48
CA ASN A 270 5.08 21.38 -1.96
C ASN A 270 5.91 20.14 -1.58
N ALA A 271 7.16 20.06 -2.02
CA ALA A 271 8.07 18.97 -1.67
C ALA A 271 8.41 18.98 -0.17
N GLY A 272 8.55 20.17 0.43
CA GLY A 272 8.83 20.33 1.86
C GLY A 272 7.69 19.80 2.75
N VAL A 273 6.44 20.12 2.44
CA VAL A 273 5.28 19.63 3.22
C VAL A 273 5.12 18.11 3.10
N ALA A 274 5.26 17.57 1.89
CA ALA A 274 5.22 16.11 1.68
C ALA A 274 6.36 15.41 2.42
N TRP A 275 7.55 16.01 2.42
CA TRP A 275 8.72 15.54 3.15
C TRP A 275 8.48 15.47 4.66
N GLU A 276 7.97 16.55 5.25
CA GLU A 276 7.67 16.62 6.68
C GLU A 276 6.66 15.55 7.09
N GLY A 277 5.61 15.33 6.29
CA GLY A 277 4.62 14.28 6.53
C GLY A 277 5.22 12.87 6.53
N VAL A 278 6.03 12.55 5.50
CA VAL A 278 6.72 11.24 5.41
C VAL A 278 7.69 11.06 6.58
N ARG A 279 8.46 12.11 6.91
CA ARG A 279 9.41 12.07 8.02
C ARG A 279 8.69 11.84 9.35
N ALA A 280 7.57 12.52 9.60
CA ALA A 280 6.78 12.35 10.81
C ALA A 280 6.23 10.93 10.96
N GLU A 281 5.71 10.33 9.87
CA GLU A 281 5.26 8.94 9.88
C GLU A 281 6.42 7.96 10.14
N ALA A 282 7.60 8.23 9.59
CA ALA A 282 8.79 7.42 9.80
C ALA A 282 9.25 7.41 11.27
N MET A 283 9.09 8.53 11.98
CA MET A 283 9.44 8.62 13.41
C MET A 283 8.59 7.72 14.30
N ALA A 284 7.39 7.32 13.86
CA ALA A 284 6.49 6.42 14.58
C ALA A 284 6.43 5.01 13.99
N CYS A 285 7.38 4.65 13.11
CA CYS A 285 7.33 3.42 12.33
C CYS A 285 7.46 2.14 13.19
N THR A 286 6.52 1.21 13.00
CA THR A 286 6.52 -0.12 13.65
C THR A 286 6.58 -1.30 12.65
N ARG A 287 6.99 -1.05 11.40
CA ARG A 287 6.93 -2.04 10.29
C ARG A 287 7.84 -3.27 10.45
N CYS A 288 8.87 -3.22 11.30
CA CYS A 288 9.75 -4.36 11.57
C CYS A 288 10.20 -4.36 13.04
N PRO A 289 10.65 -5.48 13.63
CA PRO A 289 10.97 -5.56 15.07
C PRO A 289 12.02 -4.57 15.59
N LEU A 290 12.85 -3.98 14.73
CA LEU A 290 13.95 -3.09 15.12
C LEU A 290 13.52 -1.82 15.85
N TYR A 291 12.26 -1.37 15.70
CA TYR A 291 11.75 -0.21 16.45
C TYR A 291 11.73 -0.43 17.97
N ARG A 292 11.75 -1.69 18.42
CA ARG A 292 11.60 -2.04 19.84
C ARG A 292 12.85 -1.76 20.66
N ASP A 293 14.02 -1.98 20.05
CA ASP A 293 15.31 -1.96 20.74
C ASP A 293 16.14 -0.71 20.42
N GLY A 294 15.96 -0.13 19.23
CA GLY A 294 16.55 1.16 18.86
C GLY A 294 15.99 2.31 19.71
N THR A 295 16.76 3.39 19.87
CA THR A 295 16.32 4.55 20.66
C THR A 295 15.28 5.36 19.88
N GLN A 296 15.52 5.55 18.58
CA GLN A 296 14.66 6.32 17.70
C GLN A 296 14.91 5.96 16.23
N THR A 297 13.98 6.37 15.35
CA THR A 297 14.22 6.34 13.91
C THR A 297 15.30 7.36 13.54
N VAL A 298 16.32 6.92 12.80
CA VAL A 298 17.27 7.80 12.13
C VAL A 298 16.87 7.87 10.65
N PHE A 299 16.17 8.95 10.31
CA PHE A 299 15.83 9.25 8.91
C PHE A 299 17.05 9.80 8.17
N GLY A 300 16.92 10.04 6.86
CA GLY A 300 17.99 10.71 6.13
C GLY A 300 18.00 12.23 6.35
N GLU A 301 19.10 12.84 5.91
CA GLU A 301 19.40 14.25 6.09
C GLU A 301 20.10 14.82 4.85
N GLY A 302 19.69 16.01 4.42
CA GLY A 302 20.26 16.76 3.30
C GLY A 302 19.20 17.62 2.59
N PRO A 303 19.59 18.36 1.54
CA PRO A 303 18.66 19.16 0.75
C PRO A 303 17.64 18.28 -0.01
N LEU A 304 16.42 18.80 -0.21
CA LEU A 304 15.34 18.06 -0.88
C LEU A 304 15.48 18.02 -2.40
N ASP A 305 16.31 18.90 -2.95
CA ASP A 305 16.72 19.00 -4.33
C ASP A 305 18.13 18.39 -4.55
N ALA A 306 18.64 17.61 -3.59
CA ALA A 306 19.95 16.98 -3.68
C ALA A 306 20.07 16.15 -4.97
N PRO A 307 21.00 16.48 -5.88
CA PRO A 307 21.19 15.72 -7.11
C PRO A 307 21.88 14.36 -6.83
N LEU A 308 22.47 14.21 -5.65
CA LEU A 308 23.19 13.02 -5.20
C LEU A 308 22.62 12.50 -3.87
N MET A 309 22.34 11.20 -3.83
CA MET A 309 21.85 10.49 -2.65
C MET A 309 22.80 9.35 -2.26
N PHE A 310 23.22 9.27 -1.00
CA PHE A 310 23.97 8.13 -0.46
C PHE A 310 23.13 7.29 0.49
N VAL A 311 23.25 5.98 0.36
CA VAL A 311 22.49 5.01 1.15
C VAL A 311 23.45 4.07 1.85
N GLY A 312 23.49 4.12 3.19
CA GLY A 312 24.21 3.18 4.05
C GLY A 312 23.38 1.95 4.43
N GLU A 313 23.92 1.14 5.35
CA GLU A 313 23.26 -0.07 5.83
C GLU A 313 22.15 0.25 6.85
N GLN A 314 22.54 0.79 8.00
CA GLN A 314 21.66 1.13 9.13
C GLN A 314 22.37 2.17 10.00
N PRO A 315 21.66 2.80 10.96
CA PRO A 315 22.28 3.70 11.93
C PRO A 315 23.21 2.93 12.86
N GLY A 316 24.28 3.57 13.31
CA GLY A 316 25.14 3.05 14.38
C GLY A 316 24.72 3.55 15.76
N ASP A 317 25.55 3.26 16.75
CA ASP A 317 25.33 3.62 18.16
C ASP A 317 25.18 5.14 18.37
N GLN A 318 26.01 5.94 17.71
CA GLN A 318 25.99 7.40 17.85
C GLN A 318 24.82 7.99 17.06
N GLU A 319 24.57 7.50 15.85
CA GLU A 319 23.46 7.91 15.00
C GLU A 319 22.11 7.68 15.68
N ASP A 320 21.92 6.50 16.28
CA ASP A 320 20.70 6.14 17.01
C ASP A 320 20.43 7.06 18.21
N LEU A 321 21.46 7.55 18.90
CA LEU A 321 21.29 8.49 20.00
C LEU A 321 21.03 9.92 19.51
N ALA A 322 21.65 10.32 18.41
CA ALA A 322 21.57 11.68 17.88
C ALA A 322 20.40 11.90 16.91
N GLY A 323 19.80 10.83 16.38
CA GLY A 323 18.76 10.93 15.35
C GLY A 323 19.27 11.37 13.97
N ARG A 324 20.59 11.32 13.72
CA ARG A 324 21.22 11.81 12.49
C ARG A 324 22.10 10.75 11.83
N PRO A 325 22.06 10.61 10.49
CA PRO A 325 22.82 9.58 9.76
C PRO A 325 24.30 9.98 9.62
N PHE A 326 25.20 8.99 9.64
CA PHE A 326 26.63 9.15 9.32
C PHE A 326 27.38 10.19 10.18
N ILE A 327 27.20 10.17 11.51
CA ILE A 327 27.94 11.07 12.42
C ILE A 327 29.08 10.37 13.20
N GLY A 328 29.08 9.04 13.23
CA GLY A 328 30.08 8.23 13.91
C GLY A 328 31.40 8.10 13.12
N PRO A 329 32.31 7.20 13.55
CA PRO A 329 33.62 7.05 12.91
C PRO A 329 33.58 6.71 11.41
N ALA A 330 32.58 5.94 10.98
CA ALA A 330 32.37 5.63 9.57
C ALA A 330 31.88 6.86 8.77
N GLY A 331 31.07 7.71 9.40
CA GLY A 331 30.64 9.00 8.86
C GLY A 331 31.80 9.98 8.68
N GLN A 332 32.67 10.10 9.68
CA GLN A 332 33.86 10.96 9.60
C GLN A 332 34.84 10.53 8.49
N LEU A 333 34.99 9.21 8.28
CA LEU A 333 35.77 8.68 7.16
C LEU A 333 35.09 8.98 5.82
N PHE A 334 33.77 8.84 5.76
CA PHE A 334 32.97 9.16 4.59
C PHE A 334 33.06 10.64 4.20
N ASP A 335 32.90 11.56 5.15
CA ASP A 335 32.99 13.01 4.92
C ASP A 335 34.38 13.40 4.41
N ARG A 336 35.45 12.79 4.94
CA ARG A 336 36.81 12.98 4.45
C ARG A 336 36.96 12.53 3.00
N ALA A 337 36.46 11.35 2.68
CA ALA A 337 36.53 10.80 1.33
C ALA A 337 35.72 11.62 0.32
N LEU A 338 34.56 12.16 0.72
CA LEU A 338 33.81 13.11 -0.09
C LEU A 338 34.60 14.39 -0.38
N GLY A 339 35.25 14.96 0.65
CA GLY A 339 36.10 16.14 0.50
C GLY A 339 37.28 15.90 -0.44
N GLU A 340 37.95 14.76 -0.33
CA GLU A 340 39.03 14.35 -1.24
C GLU A 340 38.53 14.11 -2.68
N ALA A 341 37.30 13.63 -2.83
CA ALA A 341 36.66 13.42 -4.13
C ALA A 341 36.06 14.70 -4.75
N GLY A 342 36.10 15.82 -4.04
CA GLY A 342 35.52 17.09 -4.50
C GLY A 342 33.99 17.14 -4.44
N ILE A 343 33.35 16.24 -3.70
CA ILE A 343 31.89 16.23 -3.51
C ILE A 343 31.52 17.03 -2.27
N ASP A 344 30.71 18.07 -2.44
CA ASP A 344 30.16 18.83 -1.31
C ASP A 344 29.12 18.00 -0.54
N ARG A 345 29.45 17.64 0.70
CA ARG A 345 28.57 16.90 1.61
C ARG A 345 27.24 17.63 1.86
N SER A 346 27.23 18.96 1.86
CA SER A 346 26.03 19.76 2.12
C SER A 346 25.03 19.74 0.97
N ALA A 347 25.49 19.45 -0.26
CA ALA A 347 24.66 19.28 -1.45
C ALA A 347 24.11 17.84 -1.60
N ALA A 348 24.53 16.90 -0.76
CA ALA A 348 24.13 15.49 -0.85
C ALA A 348 23.09 15.12 0.21
N TYR A 349 22.14 14.28 -0.18
CA TYR A 349 21.22 13.64 0.76
C TYR A 349 21.78 12.30 1.22
N VAL A 350 21.82 12.05 2.53
CA VAL A 350 22.42 10.83 3.10
C VAL A 350 21.43 10.13 4.00
N THR A 351 21.28 8.83 3.81
CA THR A 351 20.33 8.00 4.53
C THR A 351 20.82 6.56 4.66
N ASN A 352 20.02 5.67 5.25
CA ASN A 352 20.30 4.25 5.38
C ASN A 352 19.19 3.37 4.80
N ALA A 353 19.49 2.14 4.40
CA ALA A 353 18.49 1.18 3.95
C ALA A 353 17.49 0.82 5.07
N VAL A 354 17.99 0.67 6.29
CA VAL A 354 17.19 0.46 7.50
C VAL A 354 17.28 1.70 8.39
N LYS A 355 16.17 2.12 9.02
CA LYS A 355 16.10 3.37 9.79
C LYS A 355 16.25 3.23 11.31
N HIS A 356 16.34 2.00 11.82
CA HIS A 356 16.53 1.71 13.25
C HIS A 356 17.83 0.94 13.45
N PHE A 357 18.52 1.19 14.56
CA PHE A 357 19.77 0.52 14.88
C PHE A 357 19.53 -0.89 15.41
N LYS A 358 19.99 -1.90 14.68
CA LYS A 358 20.06 -3.28 15.16
C LYS A 358 21.37 -3.53 15.90
N PHE A 359 21.28 -4.00 17.14
CA PHE A 359 22.46 -4.30 17.96
C PHE A 359 22.23 -5.45 18.93
N GLU A 360 23.34 -6.03 19.38
CA GLU A 360 23.41 -6.97 20.51
C GLU A 360 24.10 -6.29 21.69
N ARG A 361 23.60 -6.54 22.91
CA ARG A 361 24.23 -6.00 24.12
C ARG A 361 25.35 -6.90 24.61
N ARG A 362 26.55 -6.33 24.77
CA ARG A 362 27.68 -6.98 25.46
C ARG A 362 28.11 -6.12 26.63
N GLY A 363 27.60 -6.46 27.82
CA GLY A 363 27.70 -5.60 29.00
C GLY A 363 26.97 -4.27 28.75
N LYS A 364 27.64 -3.14 28.97
CA LYS A 364 27.10 -1.80 28.71
C LYS A 364 27.19 -1.34 27.25
N ARG A 365 27.87 -2.10 26.38
CA ARG A 365 28.11 -1.70 24.98
C ARG A 365 27.03 -2.28 24.06
N ARG A 366 26.57 -1.45 23.11
CA ARG A 366 25.72 -1.87 21.99
C ARG A 366 26.62 -2.23 20.80
N ILE A 367 26.60 -3.49 20.40
CA ILE A 367 27.41 -4.00 19.29
C ILE A 367 26.52 -4.13 18.06
N HIS A 368 26.89 -3.43 17.00
CA HIS A 368 26.19 -3.48 15.72
C HIS A 368 25.96 -4.93 15.24
N ALA A 369 24.70 -5.25 14.91
CA ALA A 369 24.30 -6.50 14.28
C ALA A 369 23.66 -6.21 12.91
N LYS A 370 23.97 -7.01 11.90
CA LYS A 370 23.53 -6.76 10.52
C LYS A 370 22.01 -6.95 10.38
N PRO A 371 21.28 -6.05 9.67
CA PRO A 371 19.89 -6.29 9.33
C PRO A 371 19.71 -7.54 8.45
N ASP A 372 18.65 -8.29 8.70
CA ASP A 372 18.26 -9.42 7.88
C ASP A 372 17.42 -9.00 6.66
N GLY A 373 17.09 -9.98 5.82
CA GLY A 373 16.34 -9.72 4.60
C GLY A 373 14.94 -9.13 4.85
N GLY A 374 14.22 -9.64 5.86
CA GLY A 374 12.87 -9.17 6.16
C GLY A 374 12.87 -7.74 6.71
N GLU A 375 13.86 -7.39 7.51
CA GLU A 375 14.05 -6.02 8.03
C GLU A 375 14.38 -5.04 6.89
N ILE A 376 15.27 -5.42 5.96
CA ILE A 376 15.59 -4.62 4.77
C ILE A 376 14.35 -4.44 3.90
N ASP A 377 13.63 -5.51 3.61
CA ASP A 377 12.45 -5.48 2.74
C ASP A 377 11.30 -4.66 3.35
N ALA A 378 11.10 -4.74 4.67
CA ALA A 378 10.12 -3.92 5.38
C ALA A 378 10.50 -2.43 5.39
N CYS A 379 11.78 -2.11 5.54
CA CYS A 379 12.26 -0.74 5.63
C CYS A 379 12.47 -0.07 4.27
N ARG A 380 12.62 -0.85 3.18
CA ARG A 380 12.74 -0.35 1.80
C ARG A 380 11.63 0.63 1.42
N TRP A 381 10.43 0.46 1.96
CA TRP A 381 9.32 1.40 1.75
C TRP A 381 9.71 2.85 2.04
N TRP A 382 10.43 3.11 3.14
CA TRP A 382 10.88 4.46 3.51
C TRP A 382 11.91 5.00 2.52
N LEU A 383 12.85 4.15 2.10
CA LEU A 383 13.85 4.51 1.11
C LEU A 383 13.21 4.86 -0.23
N ASP A 384 12.18 4.13 -0.64
CA ASP A 384 11.43 4.40 -1.86
C ASP A 384 10.66 5.73 -1.76
N GLN A 385 10.12 6.09 -0.59
CA GLN A 385 9.52 7.41 -0.38
C GLN A 385 10.55 8.54 -0.48
N GLU A 386 11.71 8.39 0.17
CA GLU A 386 12.79 9.38 0.09
C GLU A 386 13.21 9.60 -1.36
N ARG A 387 13.48 8.53 -2.10
CA ARG A 387 13.87 8.60 -3.52
C ARG A 387 12.77 9.21 -4.39
N SER A 388 11.51 8.88 -4.14
CA SER A 388 10.39 9.40 -4.94
C SER A 388 10.19 10.91 -4.76
N LEU A 389 10.46 11.44 -3.56
CA LEU A 389 10.35 12.85 -3.26
C LEU A 389 11.56 13.64 -3.77
N LEU A 390 12.78 13.15 -3.52
CA LEU A 390 14.01 13.83 -3.90
C LEU A 390 14.35 13.72 -5.39
N ARG A 391 14.06 12.56 -6.00
CA ARG A 391 14.44 12.20 -7.38
C ARG A 391 15.90 12.54 -7.69
N PRO A 392 16.86 12.02 -6.90
CA PRO A 392 18.27 12.29 -7.15
C PRO A 392 18.68 11.77 -8.54
N GLN A 393 19.57 12.50 -9.20
CA GLN A 393 20.13 12.06 -10.49
C GLN A 393 20.99 10.80 -10.30
N ILE A 394 21.73 10.74 -9.19
CA ILE A 394 22.56 9.61 -8.83
C ILE A 394 22.26 9.16 -7.39
N THR A 395 22.04 7.86 -7.21
CA THR A 395 21.95 7.20 -5.90
C THR A 395 23.12 6.24 -5.71
N VAL A 396 23.85 6.33 -4.60
CA VAL A 396 25.03 5.52 -4.31
C VAL A 396 24.74 4.57 -3.15
N ALA A 397 24.80 3.27 -3.40
CA ALA A 397 24.76 2.24 -2.38
C ALA A 397 26.15 2.04 -1.74
N LEU A 398 26.24 2.33 -0.45
CA LEU A 398 27.41 2.07 0.38
C LEU A 398 27.26 0.66 0.99
N GLY A 399 27.80 -0.35 0.31
CA GLY A 399 27.79 -1.74 0.76
C GLY A 399 26.58 -2.58 0.31
N ALA A 400 26.61 -3.86 0.68
CA ALA A 400 25.71 -4.88 0.13
C ALA A 400 24.25 -4.70 0.59
N THR A 401 24.04 -4.23 1.81
CA THR A 401 22.68 -4.02 2.36
C THR A 401 21.97 -2.89 1.65
N ALA A 402 22.66 -1.76 1.45
CA ALA A 402 22.16 -0.64 0.64
C ALA A 402 21.86 -1.07 -0.79
N ALA A 403 22.79 -1.80 -1.41
CA ALA A 403 22.61 -2.29 -2.77
C ALA A 403 21.40 -3.22 -2.88
N ARG A 404 21.25 -4.17 -1.94
CA ARG A 404 20.05 -5.05 -1.88
C ARG A 404 18.77 -4.24 -1.79
N SER A 405 18.74 -3.21 -0.96
CA SER A 405 17.56 -2.36 -0.78
C SER A 405 17.19 -1.63 -2.07
N LEU A 406 18.17 -1.02 -2.76
CA LEU A 406 17.93 -0.27 -3.99
C LEU A 406 17.54 -1.15 -5.18
N PHE A 407 18.14 -2.33 -5.32
CA PHE A 407 17.87 -3.25 -6.44
C PHE A 407 16.71 -4.23 -6.18
N GLY A 408 16.25 -4.35 -4.93
CA GLY A 408 15.22 -5.31 -4.52
C GLY A 408 15.65 -6.77 -4.60
N ARG A 409 16.95 -7.05 -4.73
CA ARG A 409 17.53 -8.40 -4.83
C ARG A 409 18.96 -8.40 -4.29
N VAL A 410 19.45 -9.56 -3.88
CA VAL A 410 20.86 -9.71 -3.48
C VAL A 410 21.76 -9.46 -4.69
N VAL A 411 22.81 -8.66 -4.50
CA VAL A 411 23.80 -8.33 -5.52
C VAL A 411 25.21 -8.46 -4.96
N THR A 412 26.17 -8.77 -5.84
CA THR A 412 27.58 -8.85 -5.50
C THR A 412 28.24 -7.49 -5.73
N ILE A 413 28.82 -6.89 -4.68
CA ILE A 413 29.45 -5.55 -4.79
C ILE A 413 30.56 -5.54 -5.85
N SER A 414 31.45 -6.54 -5.81
CA SER A 414 32.63 -6.56 -6.70
C SER A 414 32.29 -6.60 -8.19
N SER A 415 31.11 -7.10 -8.57
CA SER A 415 30.67 -7.13 -9.97
C SER A 415 29.98 -5.85 -10.43
N MET A 416 29.59 -4.96 -9.51
CA MET A 416 28.82 -3.74 -9.82
C MET A 416 29.55 -2.46 -9.44
N ARG A 417 30.62 -2.56 -8.65
CA ARG A 417 31.43 -1.43 -8.20
C ARG A 417 31.99 -0.65 -9.39
N GLY A 418 31.89 0.67 -9.34
CA GLY A 418 32.39 1.57 -10.38
C GLY A 418 31.57 1.60 -11.68
N GLN A 419 30.38 0.98 -11.72
CA GLN A 419 29.51 0.99 -12.90
C GLN A 419 28.14 1.59 -12.59
N ALA A 420 27.72 2.53 -13.43
CA ALA A 420 26.36 3.06 -13.42
C ALA A 420 25.35 1.97 -13.78
N GLN A 421 24.29 1.86 -12.98
CA GLN A 421 23.15 1.00 -13.26
C GLN A 421 21.92 1.88 -13.47
N GLN A 422 21.13 1.61 -14.51
CA GLN A 422 19.90 2.37 -14.71
C GLN A 422 18.91 2.07 -13.60
N ALA A 423 18.48 3.10 -12.87
CA ALA A 423 17.48 2.98 -11.84
C ALA A 423 16.08 3.01 -12.45
N ARG A 424 15.11 2.33 -11.80
CA ARG A 424 13.72 2.24 -12.29
C ARG A 424 12.98 3.59 -12.29
N ASP A 425 13.46 4.52 -11.49
CA ASP A 425 12.96 5.89 -11.30
C ASP A 425 13.60 6.92 -12.25
N GLY A 426 14.48 6.48 -13.16
CA GLY A 426 15.06 7.31 -14.22
C GLY A 426 16.47 7.85 -13.93
N GLY A 427 16.93 7.79 -12.67
CA GLY A 427 18.31 8.14 -12.31
C GLY A 427 19.31 6.99 -12.50
N GLU A 428 20.53 7.17 -12.02
CA GLU A 428 21.56 6.14 -11.95
C GLU A 428 21.73 5.61 -10.53
N THR A 429 22.02 4.32 -10.41
CA THR A 429 22.44 3.69 -9.15
C THR A 429 23.87 3.21 -9.27
N TRP A 430 24.72 3.67 -8.36
CA TRP A 430 26.11 3.27 -8.23
C TRP A 430 26.30 2.44 -6.96
N VAL A 431 27.32 1.58 -6.93
CA VAL A 431 27.62 0.73 -5.78
C VAL A 431 29.09 0.90 -5.41
N THR A 432 29.38 1.03 -4.11
CA THR A 432 30.75 0.99 -3.59
C THR A 432 30.77 0.29 -2.22
N VAL A 433 31.94 0.17 -1.60
CA VAL A 433 32.12 -0.41 -0.26
C VAL A 433 31.56 0.51 0.81
N HIS A 434 31.13 -0.06 1.94
CA HIS A 434 30.66 0.74 3.07
C HIS A 434 31.86 1.32 3.84
N PRO A 435 31.85 2.60 4.28
CA PRO A 435 32.97 3.22 5.02
C PRO A 435 33.41 2.44 6.27
N SER A 436 32.48 1.75 6.95
CA SER A 436 32.83 0.92 8.12
C SER A 436 33.68 -0.31 7.77
N PHE A 437 33.67 -0.78 6.51
CA PHE A 437 34.57 -1.83 6.04
C PHE A 437 36.02 -1.32 6.10
N LEU A 438 36.28 -0.11 5.62
CA LEU A 438 37.60 0.52 5.60
C LEU A 438 38.20 0.72 7.01
N LEU A 439 37.35 0.87 8.04
CA LEU A 439 37.79 0.92 9.43
C LEU A 439 38.24 -0.44 9.98
N ARG A 440 37.82 -1.56 9.36
CA ARG A 440 38.12 -2.93 9.79
C ARG A 440 39.21 -3.59 8.97
N VAL A 441 39.56 -3.03 7.82
CA VAL A 441 40.67 -3.49 6.97
C VAL A 441 41.98 -3.39 7.77
N ARG A 442 42.72 -4.51 7.84
CA ARG A 442 44.02 -4.60 8.53
C ARG A 442 45.19 -4.41 7.57
N ASP A 443 45.12 -5.07 6.41
CA ASP A 443 46.14 -5.03 5.37
C ASP A 443 45.63 -4.19 4.18
N ASN A 444 46.50 -3.44 3.50
CA ASN A 444 46.17 -2.62 2.33
C ASN A 444 45.07 -1.56 2.57
N LYS A 445 44.98 -1.05 3.80
CA LYS A 445 43.97 -0.05 4.18
C LYS A 445 44.03 1.22 3.32
N GLU A 446 45.24 1.69 3.02
CA GLU A 446 45.44 2.89 2.19
C GLU A 446 44.99 2.65 0.74
N GLU A 447 45.28 1.48 0.17
CA GLU A 447 44.85 1.10 -1.17
C GLU A 447 43.32 1.01 -1.27
N GLU A 448 42.67 0.33 -0.32
CA GLU A 448 41.20 0.22 -0.31
C GLU A 448 40.51 1.57 -0.07
N TYR A 449 41.12 2.45 0.73
CA TYR A 449 40.64 3.83 0.88
C TYR A 449 40.81 4.62 -0.41
N ALA A 450 41.96 4.53 -1.07
CA ALA A 450 42.20 5.20 -2.35
C ALA A 450 41.21 4.76 -3.43
N ARG A 451 40.90 3.45 -3.51
CA ARG A 451 39.87 2.91 -4.41
C ARG A 451 38.47 3.43 -4.08
N PHE A 452 38.17 3.62 -2.80
CA PHE A 452 36.89 4.19 -2.37
C PHE A 452 36.77 5.66 -2.80
N VAL A 453 37.83 6.45 -2.62
CA VAL A 453 37.90 7.83 -3.11
C VAL A 453 37.79 7.87 -4.64
N GLU A 454 38.45 6.95 -5.36
CA GLU A 454 38.36 6.86 -6.82
C GLU A 454 36.91 6.62 -7.30
N ASP A 455 36.16 5.71 -6.66
CA ASP A 455 34.75 5.51 -6.97
C ASP A 455 33.95 6.82 -6.80
N LEU A 456 34.18 7.56 -5.72
CA LEU A 456 33.52 8.83 -5.44
C LEU A 456 33.90 9.89 -6.48
N VAL A 457 35.16 9.98 -6.90
CA VAL A 457 35.61 10.87 -7.97
C VAL A 457 34.90 10.56 -9.29
N GLN A 458 34.74 9.28 -9.63
CA GLN A 458 34.00 8.88 -10.83
C GLN A 458 32.53 9.29 -10.76
N ILE A 459 31.91 9.12 -9.59
CA ILE A 459 30.53 9.55 -9.34
C ILE A 459 30.38 11.08 -9.45
N GLY A 460 31.30 11.85 -8.87
CA GLY A 460 31.31 13.31 -8.96
C GLY A 460 31.41 13.78 -10.41
N LYS A 461 32.35 13.22 -11.19
CA LYS A 461 32.46 13.49 -12.63
C LYS A 461 31.20 13.12 -13.41
N ARG A 462 30.55 12.01 -13.04
CA ARG A 462 29.29 11.59 -13.68
C ARG A 462 28.16 12.56 -13.38
N LEU A 463 28.08 13.06 -12.15
CA LEU A 463 27.09 14.05 -11.73
C LEU A 463 27.26 15.37 -12.48
N GLU A 464 28.51 15.83 -12.63
CA GLU A 464 28.84 17.02 -13.44
C GLU A 464 28.42 16.84 -14.91
N ALA A 465 28.58 15.63 -15.47
CA ALA A 465 28.17 15.33 -16.84
C ALA A 465 26.65 15.20 -17.04
N LEU A 466 25.87 15.09 -15.98
CA LEU A 466 24.39 15.02 -16.00
C LEU A 466 23.73 16.36 -15.69
N SER A 467 24.48 17.31 -15.11
CA SER A 467 24.05 18.68 -14.80
C SER A 467 24.16 19.57 -16.03
#